data_AF-A0A6L5FXU5-F1
#
_entry.id   AF-A0A6L5FXU5-F1
#
_cell.length_a   1.000
_cell.length_b   1.000
_cell.length_c   1.000
_cell.angle_alpha   90.00
_cell.angle_beta   90.00
_cell.angle_gamma   90.00
#
_symmetry.space_group_name_H-M   'P 1'
#
loop_
_entity.id
_entity.type
_entity.pdbx_description
1 polymer ?
#
loop_
_entity_poly.entity_id
_entity_poly.type
_entity_poly.pdbx_seq_one_letter_code
_entity_poly.pdbx_strand_id
1 'polypeptide(L)'
;LLYKGALKERSKSEYSGLIKVAKGAQGTDAYQANRNLTLSEDSIARSIPQLEIEANEVRCTHGATVSPVEEEHLFYLMSRGIDRVTAQKLIVFGFFGEVLDRILVPQVREELSRAISAKVEGEQRLEVEV
;
A
#
# COMPACT_ATOMS: atom_id res chain seq x y z
N LEU A 1 -7.25 -11.12 3.69
CA LEU A 1 -7.46 -9.73 3.21
C LEU A 1 -6.12 -9.02 3.15
N LEU A 2 -5.85 -8.30 2.06
CA LEU A 2 -4.63 -7.52 1.88
C LEU A 2 -5.02 -6.10 1.45
N TYR A 3 -4.55 -5.12 2.20
CA TYR A 3 -4.69 -3.70 1.91
C TYR A 3 -3.29 -3.12 1.80
N LYS A 4 -3.04 -2.40 0.71
CA LYS A 4 -1.79 -1.68 0.49
C LYS A 4 -2.09 -0.21 0.20
N GLY A 5 -1.37 0.70 0.84
CA GLY A 5 -1.47 2.13 0.63
C GLY A 5 -0.11 2.74 0.33
N ALA A 6 -0.06 3.73 -0.56
CA ALA A 6 1.09 4.61 -0.76
C ALA A 6 0.61 6.04 -0.57
N LEU A 7 1.26 6.79 0.31
CA LEU A 7 0.81 8.11 0.73
C LEU A 7 1.85 9.16 0.34
N LYS A 8 1.43 10.21 -0.35
CA LYS A 8 2.29 11.31 -0.82
C LYS A 8 1.88 12.64 -0.18
N GLU A 9 2.81 13.57 -0.06
CA GLU A 9 2.59 14.92 0.49
C GLU A 9 1.88 14.87 1.85
N ARG A 10 0.86 15.70 2.07
CA ARG A 10 0.09 15.77 3.32
C ARG A 10 -1.12 14.81 3.34
N SER A 11 -1.07 13.74 2.54
CA SER A 11 -2.18 12.77 2.49
C SER A 11 -2.32 12.00 3.80
N LYS A 12 -3.56 11.60 4.08
CA LYS A 12 -3.91 10.82 5.27
C LYS A 12 -4.69 9.59 4.84
N SER A 13 -4.35 8.44 5.40
CA SER A 13 -5.13 7.20 5.26
C SER A 13 -5.58 6.70 6.63
N GLU A 14 -6.80 6.21 6.70
CA GLU A 14 -7.36 5.57 7.88
C GLU A 14 -7.96 4.23 7.46
N TYR A 15 -7.42 3.17 8.03
CA TYR A 15 -7.89 1.81 7.84
C TYR A 15 -8.51 1.30 9.12
N SER A 16 -9.77 0.85 9.05
CA SER A 16 -10.44 0.14 10.13
C SER A 16 -11.01 -1.16 9.56
N GLY A 17 -10.67 -2.29 10.18
CA GLY A 17 -11.09 -3.60 9.70
C GLY A 17 -11.36 -4.54 10.85
N LEU A 18 -12.51 -5.21 10.82
CA LEU A 18 -12.94 -6.19 11.82
C LEU A 18 -13.03 -7.57 11.17
N ILE A 19 -12.34 -8.56 11.75
CA ILE A 19 -12.67 -9.97 11.51
C ILE A 19 -13.48 -10.44 12.71
N LYS A 20 -14.74 -10.81 12.45
CA LYS A 20 -15.61 -11.45 13.44
C LYS A 20 -15.75 -12.93 13.14
N VAL A 21 -15.44 -13.77 14.12
CA VAL A 21 -15.62 -15.22 14.07
C VAL A 21 -16.74 -15.58 15.04
N ALA A 22 -17.89 -15.92 14.49
CA ALA A 22 -19.07 -16.28 15.26
C ALA A 22 -18.89 -17.60 16.03
N LYS A 23 -19.67 -17.75 17.11
CA LYS A 23 -19.76 -19.00 17.87
C LYS A 23 -20.10 -20.18 16.94
N GLY A 24 -19.31 -21.25 17.02
CA GLY A 24 -19.47 -22.44 16.18
C GLY A 24 -18.71 -22.42 14.85
N ALA A 25 -18.05 -21.32 14.49
CA ALA A 25 -17.22 -21.21 13.29
C ALA A 25 -15.82 -21.84 13.48
N GLN A 26 -15.78 -23.09 13.93
CA GLN A 26 -14.54 -23.84 14.08
C GLN A 26 -13.85 -24.06 12.73
N GLY A 27 -12.52 -24.17 12.76
CA GLY A 27 -11.69 -24.31 11.56
C GLY A 27 -11.51 -23.01 10.77
N THR A 28 -11.96 -21.86 11.27
CA THR A 28 -11.77 -20.57 10.57
C THR A 28 -10.27 -20.25 10.46
N ASP A 29 -9.78 -20.06 9.23
CA ASP A 29 -8.48 -19.47 8.93
C ASP A 29 -8.68 -18.08 8.30
N ALA A 30 -8.28 -17.04 9.03
CA ALA A 30 -8.41 -15.66 8.60
C ALA A 30 -7.09 -14.90 8.79
N TYR A 31 -6.68 -14.20 7.73
CA TYR A 31 -5.52 -13.33 7.74
C TYR A 31 -5.87 -11.94 7.21
N GLN A 32 -5.47 -10.89 7.92
CA GLN A 32 -5.60 -9.50 7.48
C GLN A 32 -4.26 -8.79 7.52
N ALA A 33 -3.81 -8.29 6.38
CA ALA A 33 -2.62 -7.46 6.27
C ALA A 33 -2.99 -6.06 5.78
N ASN A 34 -2.57 -5.03 6.49
CA ASN A 34 -2.59 -3.66 6.02
C ASN A 34 -1.15 -3.13 5.98
N ARG A 35 -0.66 -2.74 4.79
CA ARG A 35 0.71 -2.24 4.62
C ARG A 35 0.66 -0.86 4.00
N ASN A 36 1.36 0.10 4.58
CA ASN A 36 1.38 1.47 4.10
C ASN A 36 2.81 1.91 3.86
N LEU A 37 3.04 2.52 2.71
CA LEU A 37 4.30 3.14 2.31
C LEU A 37 4.13 4.66 2.32
N THR A 38 4.90 5.37 3.13
CA THR A 38 4.91 6.85 3.14
C THR A 38 5.98 7.36 2.17
N LEU A 39 5.56 8.18 1.22
CA LEU A 39 6.40 8.79 0.17
C LEU A 39 6.88 10.19 0.57
N SER A 40 6.35 10.74 1.66
CA SER A 40 6.64 12.07 2.16
C SER A 40 6.56 12.08 3.69
N GLU A 41 7.38 12.90 4.33
CA GLU A 41 7.46 12.99 5.80
C GLU A 41 6.13 13.40 6.45
N ASP A 42 5.37 14.28 5.80
CA ASP A 42 4.08 14.80 6.32
C ASP A 42 2.89 13.86 6.11
N SER A 43 3.10 12.70 5.47
CA SER A 43 2.01 11.77 5.19
C SER A 43 1.70 10.87 6.39
N ILE A 44 0.43 10.59 6.64
CA ILE A 44 -0.01 9.89 7.84
C ILE A 44 -0.88 8.67 7.48
N ALA A 45 -0.44 7.48 7.90
CA ALA A 45 -1.25 6.26 7.81
C ALA A 45 -1.65 5.77 9.20
N ARG A 46 -2.95 5.64 9.44
CA ARG A 46 -3.51 5.06 10.66
C ARG A 46 -4.19 3.74 10.34
N SER A 47 -3.91 2.72 11.14
CA SER A 47 -4.50 1.39 10.99
C SER A 47 -5.06 0.89 12.31
N ILE A 48 -6.33 0.47 12.28
CA ILE A 48 -7.10 -0.03 13.43
C ILE A 48 -7.66 -1.41 13.06
N PRO A 49 -6.82 -2.46 12.97
CA PRO A 49 -7.30 -3.81 12.72
C PRO A 49 -7.84 -4.42 14.03
N GLN A 50 -8.95 -5.14 13.95
CA GLN A 50 -9.69 -5.68 15.09
C GLN A 50 -10.07 -7.14 14.85
N LEU A 51 -10.07 -7.95 15.91
CA LEU A 51 -10.51 -9.33 15.91
C LEU A 51 -11.56 -9.52 17.01
N GLU A 52 -12.70 -10.09 16.66
CA GLU A 52 -13.74 -10.52 17.60
C GLU A 52 -13.96 -12.01 17.41
N ILE A 53 -13.45 -12.83 18.33
CA ILE A 53 -13.37 -14.28 18.16
C ILE A 53 -14.19 -14.99 19.22
N GLU A 54 -15.27 -15.66 18.80
CA GLU A 54 -16.19 -16.43 19.65
C GLU A 54 -16.06 -17.96 19.43
N ALA A 55 -14.98 -18.41 18.79
CA ALA A 55 -14.66 -19.82 18.55
C ALA A 55 -13.22 -20.14 19.00
N ASN A 56 -12.95 -21.39 19.37
CA ASN A 56 -11.70 -21.80 20.03
C ASN A 56 -10.74 -22.59 19.13
N GLU A 57 -11.23 -23.23 18.06
CA GLU A 57 -10.41 -23.95 17.08
C GLU A 57 -10.27 -23.09 15.82
N VAL A 58 -9.44 -22.04 15.88
CA VAL A 58 -9.28 -21.09 14.78
C VAL A 58 -7.83 -20.62 14.61
N ARG A 59 -7.51 -20.14 13.42
CA ARG A 59 -6.27 -19.44 13.09
C ARG A 59 -6.61 -18.06 12.56
N CYS A 60 -6.61 -17.06 13.42
CA CYS A 60 -6.92 -15.69 13.04
C CYS A 60 -5.73 -14.78 13.34
N THR A 61 -5.26 -14.05 12.33
CA THR A 61 -4.13 -13.12 12.48
C THR A 61 -4.39 -11.82 11.74
N HIS A 62 -3.91 -10.72 12.31
CA HIS A 62 -3.88 -9.44 11.64
C HIS A 62 -2.49 -8.79 11.78
N GLY A 63 -2.12 -7.94 10.83
CA GLY A 63 -0.87 -7.20 10.85
C GLY A 63 -1.02 -5.88 10.14
N ALA A 64 -0.45 -4.83 10.73
CA ALA A 64 -0.38 -3.50 10.14
C ALA A 64 1.07 -3.01 10.10
N THR A 65 1.51 -2.47 8.97
CA THR A 65 2.83 -1.82 8.85
C THR A 65 2.68 -0.43 8.24
N VAL A 66 3.51 0.50 8.71
CA VAL A 66 3.69 1.82 8.12
C VAL A 66 5.20 2.04 8.04
N SER A 67 5.71 2.29 6.84
CA SER A 67 7.14 2.53 6.64
C SER A 67 7.35 3.62 5.58
N PRO A 68 8.35 4.48 5.74
CA PRO A 68 8.78 5.36 4.65
C PRO A 68 9.42 4.56 3.52
N VAL A 69 9.55 5.19 2.35
CA VAL A 69 10.50 4.71 1.35
C VAL A 69 11.90 4.85 1.93
N GLU A 70 12.64 3.75 1.98
CA GLU A 70 14.00 3.76 2.49
C GLU A 70 14.95 4.50 1.53
N GLU A 71 15.69 5.48 2.06
CA GLU A 71 16.62 6.28 1.27
C GLU A 71 17.76 5.44 0.68
N GLU A 72 18.14 4.32 1.31
CA GLU A 72 19.13 3.40 0.77
C GLU A 72 18.66 2.76 -0.55
N HIS A 73 17.38 2.36 -0.63
CA HIS A 73 16.81 1.84 -1.87
C HIS A 73 16.76 2.89 -2.99
N LEU A 74 16.38 4.13 -2.64
CA LEU A 74 16.39 5.24 -3.58
C LEU A 74 17.81 5.53 -4.06
N PHE A 75 18.76 5.63 -3.14
CA PHE A 75 20.18 5.85 -3.44
C PHE A 75 20.73 4.75 -4.36
N TYR A 76 20.41 3.49 -4.07
CA TYR A 76 20.85 2.36 -4.90
C TYR A 76 20.34 2.48 -6.33
N LEU A 77 19.05 2.76 -6.54
CA LEU A 77 18.48 2.95 -7.88
C LEU A 77 19.08 4.18 -8.58
N MET A 78 19.25 5.28 -7.86
CA MET A 78 19.85 6.50 -8.39
C MET A 78 21.31 6.34 -8.78
N SER A 79 22.08 5.51 -8.06
CA SER A 79 23.45 5.16 -8.42
C SER A 79 23.57 4.44 -9.78
N ARG A 80 22.46 3.87 -10.28
CA ARG A 80 22.36 3.26 -11.62
C ARG A 80 21.87 4.22 -12.70
N GLY A 81 21.83 5.52 -12.40
CA GLY A 81 21.44 6.58 -13.35
C GLY A 81 19.93 6.79 -13.45
N ILE A 82 19.14 6.20 -12.56
CA ILE A 82 17.68 6.39 -12.51
C ILE A 82 17.38 7.67 -11.73
N ASP A 83 16.61 8.60 -12.28
CA ASP A 83 16.23 9.80 -11.53
C ASP A 83 15.36 9.45 -10.30
N ARG A 84 15.34 10.33 -9.29
CA ARG A 84 14.64 10.06 -8.02
C ARG A 84 13.15 9.78 -8.20
N VAL A 85 12.48 10.45 -9.13
CA VAL A 85 11.03 10.27 -9.37
C VAL A 85 10.78 8.89 -9.96
N THR A 86 11.56 8.50 -10.97
CA THR A 86 11.49 7.16 -11.57
C THR A 86 11.87 6.08 -10.54
N ALA A 87 12.89 6.30 -9.72
CA ALA A 87 13.27 5.37 -8.66
C ALA A 87 12.14 5.15 -7.65
N GLN A 88 11.51 6.22 -7.18
CA GLN A 88 10.36 6.15 -6.28
C GLN A 88 9.17 5.43 -6.93
N LYS A 89 8.90 5.70 -8.21
CA LYS A 89 7.89 4.99 -9.00
C LYS A 89 8.15 3.48 -9.03
N LEU A 90 9.38 3.05 -9.32
CA LEU A 90 9.74 1.63 -9.33
C LEU A 90 9.49 0.96 -7.98
N ILE A 91 9.85 1.62 -6.87
CA ILE A 91 9.59 1.10 -5.51
C ILE A 91 8.08 0.96 -5.27
N VAL A 92 7.29 1.97 -5.61
CA VAL A 92 5.82 1.94 -5.46
C VAL A 92 5.20 0.83 -6.30
N PHE A 93 5.66 0.63 -7.53
CA PHE A 93 5.21 -0.47 -8.38
C PHE A 93 5.55 -1.84 -7.80
N GLY A 94 6.79 -2.03 -7.34
CA GLY A 94 7.18 -3.27 -6.65
C GLY A 94 6.33 -3.54 -5.41
N PHE A 95 6.01 -2.49 -4.64
CA PHE A 95 5.15 -2.58 -3.47
C PHE A 95 3.73 -3.03 -3.81
N PHE A 96 3.13 -2.48 -4.87
CA PHE A 96 1.79 -2.84 -5.35
C PHE A 96 1.75 -4.10 -6.23
N GLY A 97 2.87 -4.64 -6.67
CA GLY A 97 2.96 -5.80 -7.57
C GLY A 97 2.05 -6.96 -7.15
N GLU A 98 2.12 -7.36 -5.87
CA GLU A 98 1.27 -8.43 -5.32
C GLU A 98 -0.25 -8.19 -5.49
N VAL A 99 -0.70 -6.92 -5.48
CA VAL A 99 -2.12 -6.57 -5.69
C VAL A 99 -2.43 -6.56 -7.18
N LEU A 100 -1.56 -5.97 -7.99
CA LEU A 100 -1.73 -5.89 -9.45
C LEU A 100 -1.71 -7.27 -10.12
N ASP A 101 -0.88 -8.19 -9.63
CA ASP A 101 -0.76 -9.55 -10.16
C ASP A 101 -2.02 -10.39 -9.97
N ARG A 102 -2.84 -10.07 -8.95
CA ARG A 102 -4.14 -10.72 -8.70
C ARG A 102 -5.22 -10.28 -9.69
N ILE A 103 -5.00 -9.21 -10.46
CA ILE A 103 -5.95 -8.68 -11.44
C ILE A 103 -5.81 -9.48 -12.73
N LEU A 104 -6.80 -10.33 -13.01
CA LEU A 104 -6.76 -11.24 -14.16
C LEU A 104 -7.08 -10.56 -15.50
N VAL A 105 -7.73 -9.40 -15.47
CA VAL A 105 -8.10 -8.64 -16.68
C VAL A 105 -6.94 -7.69 -17.04
N PRO A 106 -6.20 -7.93 -18.14
CA PRO A 106 -5.00 -7.15 -18.46
C PRO A 106 -5.28 -5.65 -18.61
N GLN A 107 -6.41 -5.30 -19.24
CA GLN A 107 -6.79 -3.89 -19.45
C GLN A 107 -6.99 -3.15 -18.13
N VAL A 108 -7.57 -3.82 -17.11
CA VAL A 108 -7.75 -3.24 -15.77
C VAL A 108 -6.40 -3.07 -15.07
N ARG A 109 -5.51 -4.06 -15.21
CA ARG A 109 -4.16 -3.98 -14.65
C ARG A 109 -3.37 -2.82 -15.27
N GLU A 110 -3.43 -2.65 -16.58
CA GLU A 110 -2.75 -1.55 -17.29
C GLU A 110 -3.31 -0.18 -16.89
N GLU A 111 -4.64 -0.06 -16.80
CA GLU A 111 -5.28 1.19 -16.39
C GLU A 111 -4.90 1.59 -14.96
N LEU A 112 -4.94 0.64 -14.03
CA LEU A 112 -4.50 0.90 -12.65
C LEU A 112 -3.01 1.21 -12.57
N SER A 113 -2.17 0.54 -13.36
CA SER A 113 -0.74 0.85 -13.44
C SER A 113 -0.50 2.28 -13.91
N ARG A 114 -1.23 2.73 -14.93
CA ARG A 114 -1.17 4.13 -15.41
C ARG A 114 -1.64 5.10 -14.34
N ALA A 115 -2.76 4.81 -13.67
CA ALA A 115 -3.29 5.64 -12.59
C ALA A 115 -2.31 5.76 -11.41
N ILE A 116 -1.64 4.68 -11.03
CA ILE A 116 -0.59 4.69 -10.00
C ILE A 116 0.58 5.56 -10.45
N SER A 117 1.07 5.39 -11.68
CA SER A 117 2.16 6.21 -12.24
C SER A 117 1.87 7.70 -12.14
N ALA A 118 0.70 8.11 -12.62
CA ALA A 118 0.28 9.51 -12.62
C ALA A 118 0.22 10.10 -11.19
N LYS A 119 -0.26 9.33 -10.21
CA LYS A 119 -0.30 9.76 -8.80
C LYS A 119 1.08 9.91 -8.17
N VAL A 120 2.05 9.08 -8.56
CA VAL A 120 3.43 9.16 -8.02
C VAL A 120 4.18 10.34 -8.64
N GLU A 121 4.05 10.56 -9.94
CA GLU A 121 4.71 11.67 -10.65
C GLU A 121 4.14 13.04 -10.21
N GLY A 122 2.84 13.10 -9.89
CA GLY A 122 2.14 14.35 -9.52
C GLY A 122 1.64 15.11 -10.74
N GLU A 123 0.70 16.05 -10.54
CA GLU A 123 0.35 17.00 -11.59
C GLU A 123 1.54 17.94 -11.81
N GLN A 124 2.05 18.02 -13.05
CA GLN A 124 2.99 19.08 -13.39
C GLN A 124 2.30 20.42 -13.21
N ARG A 125 2.59 21.12 -12.11
CA ARG A 125 2.25 22.52 -11.97
C ARG A 125 3.14 23.26 -12.97
N LEU A 126 2.60 23.54 -14.15
CA LEU A 126 3.18 24.53 -15.06
C LEU A 126 3.14 25.87 -14.31
N GLU A 127 4.22 26.19 -13.60
CA GLU A 127 4.48 27.56 -13.20
C GLU A 127 4.76 28.33 -14.50
N VAL A 128 3.69 28.93 -15.04
CA VAL A 128 3.83 30.00 -16.02
C VAL A 128 4.38 31.19 -15.23
N GLU A 129 5.69 31.39 -15.30
CA GLU A 129 6.29 32.69 -14.97
C GLU A 129 5.64 33.73 -15.90
N VAL A 130 4.95 34.70 -15.30
CA VAL A 130 4.47 35.94 -15.95
C VAL A 130 5.36 37.07 -15.50
#